data_AF-A0A0G0NSU4-F1
#
_entry.id   AF-A0A0G0NSU4-F1
#
_cell.length_a   1.000
_cell.length_b   1.000
_cell.length_c   1.000
_cell.angle_alpha   90.00
_cell.angle_beta   90.00
_cell.angle_gamma   90.00
#
_symmetry.space_group_name_H-M   'P 1'
#
loop_
_entity.id
_entity.type
_entity.pdbx_description
1 polymer ?
#
loop_
_entity_poly.entity_id
_entity_poly.type
_entity_poly.pdbx_seq_one_letter_code
_entity_poly.pdbx_strand_id
1 'polypeptide(L)'
;AKPERIEKQVEFLEKNPDIFMVGSNAFVIDRKGKKIGEKKEPLTSNAIYNSYFGFHPMIHPTCTFRRVLSSGKPFKYEIKYSANNDYYTFFKLICLGYKFVNLEDKLLDYRIHGKNATFIDMKEKFLNSIKIRLVMVFKFGYRPSLKDLLMLTMQTLVVMSLPERVLTEVYFLAKGIKKISFSIPTPSFSFRLG
;
A
#
# COMPACT_ATOMS: atom_id res chain seq x y z
N ALA A 1 -10.83 2.10 13.31
CA ALA A 1 -11.47 2.70 12.12
C ALA A 1 -12.33 3.87 12.57
N LYS A 2 -12.64 4.84 11.70
CA LYS A 2 -13.60 5.89 12.02
C LYS A 2 -15.03 5.31 12.07
N PRO A 3 -15.90 5.75 13.00
CA PRO A 3 -17.25 5.19 13.15
C PRO A 3 -18.07 5.17 11.84
N GLU A 4 -17.97 6.25 11.06
CA GLU A 4 -18.69 6.48 9.81
C GLU A 4 -18.13 5.68 8.61
N ARG A 5 -17.04 4.92 8.80
CA ARG A 5 -16.35 4.25 7.67
C ARG A 5 -17.29 3.30 6.91
N ILE A 6 -17.95 2.41 7.65
CA ILE A 6 -18.78 1.37 7.05
C ILE A 6 -19.97 1.99 6.33
N GLU A 7 -20.65 2.93 6.98
CA GLU A 7 -21.78 3.67 6.41
C GLU A 7 -21.41 4.33 5.08
N LYS A 8 -20.37 5.17 5.06
CA LYS A 8 -19.90 5.85 3.83
C LYS A 8 -19.55 4.88 2.70
N GLN A 9 -18.85 3.79 3.03
CA GLN A 9 -18.40 2.82 2.03
C GLN A 9 -19.54 1.97 1.48
N VAL A 10 -20.49 1.57 2.33
CA VAL A 10 -21.68 0.83 1.90
C VAL A 10 -22.57 1.73 1.06
N GLU A 11 -22.88 2.95 1.52
CA GLU A 11 -23.66 3.92 0.76
C GLU A 11 -23.04 4.20 -0.61
N PHE A 12 -21.72 4.36 -0.68
CA PHE A 12 -21.00 4.53 -1.94
C PHE A 12 -21.21 3.33 -2.87
N LEU A 13 -21.05 2.09 -2.37
CA LEU A 13 -21.23 0.90 -3.20
C LEU A 13 -22.69 0.76 -3.65
N GLU A 14 -23.68 1.01 -2.80
CA GLU A 14 -25.09 0.93 -3.19
C GLU A 14 -25.42 1.90 -4.34
N LYS A 15 -24.84 3.10 -4.32
CA LYS A 15 -25.01 4.10 -5.39
C LYS A 15 -24.22 3.80 -6.67
N ASN A 16 -23.21 2.93 -6.62
CA ASN A 16 -22.29 2.65 -7.73
C ASN A 16 -22.20 1.14 -8.02
N PRO A 17 -23.22 0.55 -8.68
CA PRO A 17 -23.33 -0.90 -8.90
C PRO A 17 -22.17 -1.51 -9.70
N ASP A 18 -21.49 -0.73 -10.54
CA ASP A 18 -20.36 -1.17 -11.36
C ASP A 18 -19.01 -1.20 -10.60
N ILE A 19 -18.95 -0.59 -9.41
CA ILE A 19 -17.79 -0.65 -8.53
C ILE A 19 -17.84 -1.91 -7.67
N PHE A 20 -16.75 -2.67 -7.71
CA PHE A 20 -16.62 -3.90 -6.93
C PHE A 20 -16.07 -3.66 -5.52
N MET A 21 -15.10 -2.75 -5.39
CA MET A 21 -14.40 -2.49 -4.14
C MET A 21 -14.19 -1.00 -3.93
N VAL A 22 -14.40 -0.57 -2.69
CA VAL A 22 -14.08 0.77 -2.20
C VAL A 22 -13.09 0.68 -1.03
N GLY A 23 -12.00 1.44 -1.11
CA GLY A 23 -11.09 1.68 0.00
C GLY A 23 -11.19 3.12 0.51
N SER A 24 -10.25 3.52 1.35
CA SER A 24 -10.13 4.92 1.79
C SER A 24 -8.67 5.25 2.08
N ASN A 25 -8.39 6.54 2.25
CA ASN A 25 -7.12 6.98 2.81
C ASN A 25 -7.04 6.69 4.32
N ALA A 26 -5.86 6.90 4.92
CA ALA A 26 -5.65 6.69 6.34
C ALA A 26 -4.72 7.74 6.96
N PHE A 27 -4.93 8.06 8.23
CA PHE A 27 -3.86 8.65 9.05
C PHE A 27 -2.88 7.56 9.44
N VAL A 28 -1.60 7.91 9.58
CA VAL A 28 -0.59 7.03 10.20
C VAL A 28 -0.40 7.50 11.63
N ILE A 29 -0.55 6.58 12.58
CA ILE A 29 -0.38 6.86 14.02
C ILE A 29 0.75 6.01 14.61
N ASP A 30 1.43 6.55 15.63
CA ASP A 30 2.42 5.82 16.41
C ASP A 30 1.77 4.89 17.46
N ARG A 31 2.58 4.25 18.31
CA ARG A 31 2.10 3.40 19.41
C ARG A 31 1.24 4.16 20.44
N LYS A 32 1.43 5.47 20.59
CA LYS A 32 0.71 6.33 21.54
C LYS A 32 -0.55 6.95 20.92
N GLY A 33 -0.81 6.71 19.63
CA GLY A 33 -1.96 7.28 18.92
C GLY A 33 -1.69 8.67 18.34
N LYS A 34 -0.46 9.19 18.44
CA LYS A 34 -0.09 10.47 17.82
C LYS A 34 -0.04 10.31 16.31
N LYS A 35 -0.65 11.24 15.57
CA LYS A 35 -0.55 11.30 14.10
C LYS A 35 0.88 11.64 13.70
N ILE A 36 1.47 10.79 12.86
CA ILE A 36 2.84 10.90 12.36
C ILE A 36 2.92 10.98 10.83
N GLY A 37 1.79 10.86 10.15
CA GLY A 37 1.73 10.96 8.69
C GLY A 37 0.38 10.57 8.14
N GLU A 38 0.33 10.36 6.83
CA GLU A 38 -0.87 10.00 6.09
C GLU A 38 -0.51 8.96 5.02
N LYS A 39 -1.45 8.06 4.72
CA LYS A 39 -1.43 7.23 3.52
C LYS A 39 -2.50 7.75 2.57
N LYS A 40 -2.05 8.31 1.45
CA LYS A 40 -2.89 8.75 0.34
C LYS A 40 -2.69 7.79 -0.82
N GLU A 41 -3.77 7.20 -1.29
CA GLU A 41 -3.78 6.27 -2.41
C GLU A 41 -4.55 6.87 -3.60
N PRO A 42 -4.34 6.38 -4.84
CA PRO A 42 -5.08 6.87 -6.01
C PRO A 42 -6.60 6.65 -5.85
N LEU A 43 -7.40 7.62 -6.28
CA LEU A 43 -8.85 7.62 -6.02
C LEU A 43 -9.67 6.86 -7.08
N THR A 44 -9.25 6.94 -8.34
CA THR A 44 -10.04 6.44 -9.48
C THR A 44 -9.60 5.05 -9.92
N SER A 45 -10.52 4.27 -10.51
CA SER A 45 -10.23 2.91 -10.99
C SER A 45 -9.07 2.87 -11.99
N ASN A 46 -8.96 3.84 -12.89
CA ASN A 46 -7.85 3.89 -13.86
C ASN A 46 -6.52 4.19 -13.16
N ALA A 47 -6.49 5.14 -12.22
CA ALA A 47 -5.27 5.46 -11.49
C ALA A 47 -4.83 4.31 -10.58
N ILE A 48 -5.78 3.60 -9.98
CA ILE A 48 -5.55 2.39 -9.19
C ILE A 48 -4.98 1.28 -10.09
N TYR A 49 -5.62 0.98 -11.23
CA TYR A 49 -5.13 -0.02 -12.20
C TYR A 49 -3.68 0.26 -12.62
N ASN A 50 -3.39 1.49 -13.04
CA ASN A 50 -2.05 1.89 -13.47
C ASN A 50 -1.01 1.84 -12.34
N SER A 51 -1.43 1.88 -11.07
CA SER A 51 -0.53 1.87 -9.92
C SER A 51 -0.18 0.45 -9.44
N TYR A 52 -1.02 -0.55 -9.75
CA TYR A 52 -0.90 -1.90 -9.19
C TYR A 52 0.42 -2.60 -9.52
N PHE A 53 1.04 -2.30 -10.65
CA PHE A 53 2.34 -2.85 -10.98
C PHE A 53 3.46 -2.28 -10.10
N GLY A 54 3.37 -1.01 -9.71
CA GLY A 54 4.39 -0.34 -8.91
C GLY A 54 4.30 -0.60 -7.41
N PHE A 55 3.08 -0.58 -6.86
CA PHE A 55 2.80 -0.78 -5.44
C PHE A 55 1.37 -1.27 -5.26
N HIS A 56 0.97 -1.57 -4.02
CA HIS A 56 -0.42 -1.91 -3.72
C HIS A 56 -1.22 -0.62 -3.44
N PRO A 57 -2.14 -0.20 -4.33
CA PRO A 57 -2.82 1.11 -4.26
C PRO A 57 -4.11 1.08 -3.41
N MET A 58 -4.25 0.11 -2.51
CA MET A 58 -5.40 -0.01 -1.63
C MET A 58 -4.87 -0.29 -0.22
N ILE A 59 -5.32 0.50 0.75
CA ILE A 59 -4.98 0.24 2.15
C ILE A 59 -5.87 -0.91 2.61
N HIS A 60 -5.34 -2.14 2.62
CA HIS A 60 -6.11 -3.37 2.87
C HIS A 60 -7.16 -3.29 4.02
N PRO A 61 -6.83 -2.83 5.24
CA PRO A 61 -7.82 -2.72 6.33
C PRO A 61 -8.93 -1.67 6.10
N THR A 62 -8.87 -0.89 5.03
CA THR A 62 -9.93 0.05 4.62
C THR A 62 -10.87 -0.54 3.58
N CYS A 63 -10.52 -1.66 2.94
CA CYS A 63 -11.30 -2.18 1.82
C CYS A 63 -12.66 -2.74 2.26
N THR A 64 -13.69 -2.34 1.54
CA THR A 64 -15.04 -2.92 1.55
C THR A 64 -15.39 -3.31 0.11
N PHE A 65 -15.95 -4.50 -0.11
CA PHE A 65 -16.20 -5.02 -1.45
C PHE A 65 -17.47 -5.85 -1.52
N ARG A 66 -17.99 -6.04 -2.74
CA ARG A 66 -19.16 -6.88 -3.00
C ARG A 66 -18.85 -8.34 -2.74
N ARG A 67 -19.80 -9.05 -2.13
CA ARG A 67 -19.68 -10.48 -1.83
C ARG A 67 -19.70 -11.36 -3.08
N VAL A 68 -20.34 -10.89 -4.15
CA VAL A 68 -20.59 -11.66 -5.37
C VAL A 68 -19.84 -11.02 -6.53
N LEU A 69 -19.18 -11.87 -7.31
CA LEU A 69 -18.49 -11.51 -8.56
C LEU A 69 -19.49 -11.25 -9.68
N SER A 70 -19.09 -10.58 -10.75
CA SER A 70 -19.96 -10.35 -11.92
C SER A 70 -20.46 -11.65 -12.57
N SER A 71 -19.74 -12.76 -12.35
CA SER A 71 -20.13 -14.11 -12.75
C SER A 71 -21.24 -14.76 -11.89
N GLY A 72 -21.74 -14.08 -10.85
CA GLY A 72 -22.71 -14.63 -9.89
C GLY A 72 -22.09 -15.54 -8.82
N LYS A 73 -20.79 -15.83 -8.89
CA LYS A 73 -20.08 -16.66 -7.89
C LYS A 73 -19.69 -15.84 -6.67
N PRO A 74 -19.64 -16.45 -5.46
CA PRO A 74 -19.12 -15.78 -4.27
C PRO A 74 -17.63 -15.46 -4.45
N PHE A 75 -17.22 -14.26 -4.05
CA PHE A 75 -15.83 -13.87 -3.97
C PHE A 75 -15.10 -14.70 -2.90
N LYS A 76 -13.89 -15.14 -3.22
CA LYS A 76 -12.99 -15.85 -2.31
C LYS A 76 -11.57 -15.33 -2.50
N TYR A 77 -10.84 -15.18 -1.41
CA TYR A 77 -9.41 -14.92 -1.46
C TYR A 77 -8.67 -16.13 -2.01
N GLU A 78 -7.69 -15.87 -2.89
CA GLU A 78 -6.78 -16.91 -3.35
C GLU A 78 -5.56 -16.95 -2.45
N ILE A 79 -5.49 -18.00 -1.62
CA ILE A 79 -4.39 -18.23 -0.68
C ILE A 79 -3.27 -18.98 -1.41
N LYS A 80 -2.37 -18.22 -2.04
CA LYS A 80 -1.23 -18.74 -2.81
C LYS A 80 0.12 -18.17 -2.38
N TYR A 81 0.13 -16.97 -1.80
CA TYR A 81 1.32 -16.23 -1.41
C TYR A 81 1.18 -15.76 0.03
N SER A 82 1.79 -16.46 0.98
CA SER A 82 1.75 -16.21 2.45
C SER A 82 1.32 -14.79 2.85
N ALA A 83 2.16 -13.78 2.60
CA ALA A 83 1.92 -12.38 2.96
C ALA A 83 1.46 -11.47 1.81
N ASN A 84 1.26 -12.01 0.60
CA ASN A 84 0.88 -11.25 -0.60
C ASN A 84 -0.43 -11.74 -1.23
N ASN A 85 -1.24 -12.51 -0.50
CA ASN A 85 -2.53 -13.02 -0.97
C ASN A 85 -3.47 -11.90 -1.44
N ASP A 86 -3.53 -10.79 -0.67
CA ASP A 86 -4.36 -9.65 -1.02
C ASP A 86 -3.90 -8.97 -2.30
N TYR A 87 -2.58 -8.76 -2.43
CA TYR A 87 -1.98 -8.18 -3.63
C TYR A 87 -2.26 -9.05 -4.86
N TYR A 88 -2.04 -10.36 -4.77
CA TYR A 88 -2.34 -11.29 -5.86
C TYR A 88 -3.83 -11.30 -6.22
N THR A 89 -4.71 -11.45 -5.23
CA THR A 89 -6.16 -11.57 -5.43
C THR A 89 -6.72 -10.30 -6.06
N PHE A 90 -6.38 -9.14 -5.51
CA PHE A 90 -6.94 -7.87 -5.99
C PHE A 90 -6.35 -7.45 -7.33
N PHE A 91 -5.05 -7.70 -7.55
CA PHE A 91 -4.44 -7.42 -8.85
C PHE A 91 -5.01 -8.33 -9.95
N LYS A 92 -5.26 -9.61 -9.64
CA LYS A 92 -5.99 -10.50 -10.57
C LYS A 92 -7.37 -9.95 -10.90
N LEU A 93 -8.15 -9.54 -9.89
CA LEU A 93 -9.49 -9.01 -10.10
C LEU A 93 -9.47 -7.73 -10.97
N ILE A 94 -8.57 -6.79 -10.72
CA ILE A 94 -8.54 -5.56 -11.54
C ILE A 94 -8.11 -5.85 -12.98
N CYS A 95 -7.23 -6.84 -13.22
CA CYS A 95 -6.91 -7.32 -14.56
C CYS A 95 -8.09 -8.01 -15.26
N LEU A 96 -9.01 -8.60 -14.50
CA LEU A 96 -10.27 -9.16 -15.01
C LEU A 96 -11.37 -8.09 -15.23
N GLY A 97 -11.05 -6.81 -15.07
CA GLY A 97 -11.96 -5.69 -15.35
C GLY A 97 -12.83 -5.24 -14.18
N TYR A 98 -12.60 -5.76 -12.97
CA TYR A 98 -13.31 -5.27 -11.78
C TYR A 98 -12.82 -3.87 -11.42
N LYS A 99 -13.74 -2.95 -11.12
CA LYS A 99 -13.41 -1.56 -10.80
C LYS A 99 -13.26 -1.34 -9.31
N PHE A 100 -12.17 -0.70 -8.92
CA PHE A 100 -11.90 -0.31 -7.53
C PHE A 100 -11.80 1.21 -7.44
N VAL A 101 -12.13 1.76 -6.28
CA VAL A 101 -11.96 3.19 -5.99
C VAL A 101 -11.49 3.38 -4.55
N ASN A 102 -10.86 4.50 -4.24
CA ASN A 102 -10.62 4.94 -2.87
C ASN A 102 -11.39 6.22 -2.62
N LEU A 103 -12.05 6.31 -1.46
CA LEU A 103 -12.57 7.58 -0.96
C LEU A 103 -11.42 8.49 -0.52
N GLU A 104 -11.56 9.79 -0.74
CA GLU A 104 -10.57 10.78 -0.29
C GLU A 104 -10.45 10.82 1.25
N ASP A 105 -11.55 10.53 1.95
CA ASP A 105 -11.64 10.48 3.40
C ASP A 105 -10.59 9.58 4.06
N LYS A 106 -10.11 10.01 5.23
CA LYS A 106 -9.17 9.24 6.06
C LYS A 106 -9.93 8.43 7.11
N LEU A 107 -10.51 7.31 6.69
CA LEU A 107 -11.43 6.52 7.52
C LEU A 107 -10.74 5.47 8.41
N LEU A 108 -9.41 5.50 8.50
CA LEU A 108 -8.60 4.62 9.34
C LEU A 108 -7.43 5.37 9.97
N ASP A 109 -7.14 5.05 11.24
CA ASP A 109 -5.86 5.37 11.88
C ASP A 109 -4.97 4.11 11.84
N TYR A 110 -4.03 4.08 10.89
CA TYR A 110 -3.12 2.97 10.67
C TYR A 110 -1.92 3.05 11.62
N ARG A 111 -1.84 2.09 12.56
CA ARG A 111 -0.81 2.10 13.60
C ARG A 111 0.50 1.45 13.15
N ILE A 112 1.61 2.18 13.30
CA ILE A 112 2.96 1.67 13.09
C ILE A 112 3.64 1.50 14.45
N HIS A 113 4.04 0.27 14.75
CA HIS A 113 4.62 -0.11 16.03
C HIS A 113 5.90 -0.96 15.88
N GLY A 114 6.53 -1.00 14.70
CA GLY A 114 7.84 -1.65 14.50
C GLY A 114 7.84 -3.18 14.48
N LYS A 115 6.70 -3.82 14.79
CA LYS A 115 6.46 -5.27 14.56
C LYS A 115 5.37 -5.50 13.52
N ASN A 116 5.08 -4.49 12.69
CA ASN A 116 4.07 -4.62 11.65
C ASN A 116 4.52 -5.70 10.67
N ALA A 117 3.60 -6.59 10.29
CA ALA A 117 3.87 -7.62 9.29
C ALA A 117 4.43 -7.05 7.98
N THR A 118 4.18 -5.78 7.67
CA THR A 118 4.78 -5.08 6.51
C THR A 118 6.31 -5.07 6.51
N PHE A 119 6.98 -5.07 7.68
CA PHE A 119 8.43 -4.88 7.79
C PHE A 119 9.23 -6.16 8.09
N ILE A 120 8.54 -7.28 8.25
CA ILE A 120 9.14 -8.61 8.45
C ILE A 120 9.36 -9.24 7.07
N ASP A 121 10.47 -9.95 6.83
CA ASP A 121 10.79 -10.68 5.59
C ASP A 121 10.56 -9.85 4.31
N MET A 122 11.07 -8.61 4.32
CA MET A 122 10.74 -7.63 3.29
C MET A 122 11.27 -8.06 1.92
N LYS A 123 12.44 -8.70 1.87
CA LYS A 123 13.01 -9.22 0.62
C LYS A 123 12.17 -10.35 0.04
N GLU A 124 11.69 -11.27 0.89
CA GLU A 124 10.83 -12.37 0.45
C GLU A 124 9.50 -11.85 -0.11
N LYS A 125 8.86 -10.90 0.60
CA LYS A 125 7.62 -10.26 0.15
C LYS A 125 7.80 -9.52 -1.16
N PHE A 126 8.95 -8.87 -1.34
CA PHE A 126 9.29 -8.22 -2.58
C PHE A 126 9.47 -9.23 -3.73
N LEU A 127 10.21 -10.32 -3.52
CA LEU A 127 10.35 -11.40 -4.52
C LEU A 127 9.00 -12.02 -4.89
N ASN A 128 8.12 -12.26 -3.91
CA ASN A 128 6.76 -12.73 -4.17
C ASN A 128 5.95 -11.70 -4.99
N SER A 129 6.11 -10.40 -4.73
CA SER A 129 5.48 -9.36 -5.53
C SER A 129 5.95 -9.37 -6.99
N ILE A 130 7.24 -9.63 -7.25
CA ILE A 130 7.77 -9.79 -8.62
C ILE A 130 7.11 -10.98 -9.31
N LYS A 131 7.05 -12.15 -8.64
CA LYS A 131 6.38 -13.33 -9.18
C LYS A 131 4.92 -13.04 -9.54
N ILE A 132 4.20 -12.33 -8.66
CA ILE A 132 2.82 -11.91 -8.90
C ILE A 132 2.72 -10.99 -10.12
N ARG A 133 3.58 -9.96 -10.23
CA ARG A 133 3.62 -9.05 -11.38
C ARG A 133 3.82 -9.82 -12.69
N LEU A 134 4.76 -10.76 -12.75
CA LEU A 134 4.99 -11.60 -13.94
C LEU A 134 3.75 -12.43 -14.29
N VAL A 135 3.08 -13.01 -13.29
CA VAL A 135 1.81 -13.73 -13.52
C VAL A 135 0.74 -12.78 -14.09
N MET A 136 0.62 -11.54 -13.60
CA MET A 136 -0.34 -10.59 -14.14
C MET A 136 -0.06 -10.22 -15.60
N VAL A 137 1.22 -10.09 -15.97
CA VAL A 137 1.62 -9.80 -17.35
C VAL A 137 1.32 -10.98 -18.27
N PHE A 138 1.86 -12.16 -17.95
CA PHE A 138 1.83 -13.30 -18.88
C PHE A 138 0.49 -14.04 -18.89
N LYS A 139 -0.23 -14.08 -17.76
CA LYS A 139 -1.48 -14.85 -17.63
C LYS A 139 -2.73 -13.99 -17.69
N PHE A 140 -2.67 -12.76 -17.17
CA PHE A 140 -3.84 -11.87 -17.07
C PHE A 140 -3.74 -10.65 -17.99
N GLY A 141 -2.74 -10.59 -18.87
CA GLY A 141 -2.64 -9.59 -19.92
C GLY A 141 -2.36 -8.16 -19.44
N TYR A 142 -1.86 -7.99 -18.21
CA TYR A 142 -1.43 -6.67 -17.73
C TYR A 142 -0.27 -6.15 -18.59
N ARG A 143 -0.37 -4.90 -19.03
CA ARG A 143 0.65 -4.27 -19.89
C ARG A 143 1.40 -3.20 -19.11
N PRO A 144 2.59 -3.49 -18.56
CA PRO A 144 3.37 -2.49 -17.83
C PRO A 144 3.90 -1.43 -18.80
N SER A 145 3.87 -0.18 -18.37
CA SER A 145 4.49 0.92 -19.08
C SER A 145 6.02 0.89 -18.93
N LEU A 146 6.75 1.65 -19.75
CA LEU A 146 8.20 1.81 -19.58
C LEU A 146 8.56 2.36 -18.18
N LYS A 147 7.73 3.26 -17.65
CA LYS A 147 7.85 3.79 -16.29
C LYS A 147 7.74 2.68 -15.25
N ASP A 148 6.82 1.74 -15.44
CA ASP A 148 6.62 0.61 -14.54
C ASP A 148 7.83 -0.33 -14.51
N LEU A 149 8.42 -0.59 -15.69
CA LEU A 149 9.62 -1.40 -15.81
C LEU A 149 10.82 -0.70 -15.17
N LEU A 150 11.02 0.60 -15.43
CA LEU A 150 12.09 1.38 -14.80
C LEU A 150 11.95 1.40 -13.28
N MET A 151 10.74 1.62 -12.77
CA MET A 151 10.44 1.59 -11.34
C MET A 151 10.73 0.21 -10.74
N LEU A 152 10.33 -0.88 -11.39
CA LEU A 152 10.61 -2.23 -10.93
C LEU A 152 12.12 -2.49 -10.86
N THR A 153 12.89 -2.06 -11.86
CA THR A 153 14.35 -2.18 -11.86
C THR A 153 14.95 -1.42 -10.68
N MET A 154 14.57 -0.15 -10.48
CA MET A 154 15.03 0.66 -9.35
C MET A 154 14.65 0.05 -7.99
N GLN A 155 13.41 -0.41 -7.83
CA GLN A 155 12.97 -1.10 -6.61
C GLN A 155 13.80 -2.36 -6.34
N THR A 156 14.10 -3.14 -7.38
CA THR A 156 14.88 -4.37 -7.26
C THR A 156 16.30 -4.07 -6.81
N LEU A 157 16.95 -3.08 -7.41
CA LEU A 157 18.29 -2.64 -6.98
C LEU A 157 18.30 -2.22 -5.50
N VAL A 158 17.36 -1.36 -5.10
CA VAL A 158 17.29 -0.87 -3.70
C VAL A 158 17.04 -2.01 -2.71
N VAL A 159 16.05 -2.88 -2.97
CA VAL A 159 15.67 -3.96 -2.05
C VAL A 159 16.75 -5.03 -1.95
N MET A 160 17.40 -5.38 -3.06
CA MET A 160 18.43 -6.42 -3.04
C MET A 160 19.73 -5.94 -2.42
N SER A 161 20.15 -4.70 -2.71
CA SER A 161 21.43 -4.15 -2.24
C SER A 161 21.44 -3.74 -0.77
N LEU A 162 20.30 -3.35 -0.18
CA LEU A 162 20.26 -2.85 1.19
C LEU A 162 19.89 -3.94 2.23
N PRO A 163 20.38 -3.83 3.47
CA PRO A 163 19.88 -4.63 4.60
C PRO A 163 18.43 -4.25 4.96
N GLU A 164 17.65 -5.20 5.48
CA GLU A 164 16.21 -4.98 5.78
C GLU A 164 15.93 -3.87 6.79
N ARG A 165 16.84 -3.67 7.76
CA ARG A 165 16.75 -2.55 8.72
C ARG A 165 16.77 -1.20 8.01
N VAL A 166 17.63 -1.05 7.01
CA VAL A 166 17.76 0.18 6.22
C VAL A 166 16.54 0.36 5.30
N LEU A 167 16.01 -0.73 4.73
CA LEU A 167 14.81 -0.65 3.90
C LEU A 167 13.59 -0.10 4.66
N THR A 168 13.46 -0.44 5.93
CA THR A 168 12.39 0.09 6.78
C THR A 168 12.52 1.60 6.98
N GLU A 169 13.73 2.09 7.16
CA GLU A 169 14.02 3.53 7.27
C GLU A 169 13.76 4.26 5.94
N VAL A 170 14.24 3.69 4.83
CA VAL A 170 13.97 4.21 3.47
C VAL A 170 12.46 4.29 3.21
N TYR A 171 11.69 3.28 3.62
CA TYR A 171 10.24 3.30 3.51
C TYR A 171 9.61 4.46 4.29
N PHE A 172 10.01 4.67 5.55
CA PHE A 172 9.46 5.75 6.36
C PHE A 172 9.80 7.13 5.81
N LEU A 173 11.01 7.29 5.27
CA LEU A 173 11.43 8.52 4.60
C LEU A 173 10.62 8.75 3.31
N ALA A 174 10.51 7.73 2.45
CA ALA A 174 9.77 7.82 1.20
C ALA A 174 8.27 8.11 1.41
N LYS A 175 7.70 7.66 2.52
CA LYS A 175 6.31 7.95 2.90
C LYS A 175 6.15 9.21 3.76
N GLY A 176 7.22 9.96 4.01
CA GLY A 176 7.19 11.19 4.82
C GLY A 176 6.77 10.97 6.28
N ILE A 177 6.82 9.71 6.76
CA ILE A 177 6.44 9.32 8.14
C ILE A 177 7.55 9.68 9.12
N LYS A 178 8.81 9.55 8.69
CA LYS A 178 9.98 10.00 9.46
C LYS A 178 10.53 11.25 8.78
N LYS A 179 10.63 12.36 9.52
CA LYS A 179 11.40 13.52 9.09
C LYS A 179 12.87 13.28 9.46
N ILE A 180 13.79 13.52 8.53
CA ILE A 180 15.22 13.51 8.85
C ILE A 180 15.48 14.71 9.76
N SER A 181 15.69 14.47 11.05
CA SER A 181 16.27 15.48 11.93
C SER A 181 17.79 15.34 11.84
N PHE A 182 18.44 16.15 10.99
CA PHE A 182 19.86 16.40 11.16
C PHE A 182 20.01 17.28 12.41
N SER A 183 20.28 16.66 13.55
CA SER A 183 20.91 17.38 14.64
C SER A 183 22.38 17.51 14.24
N ILE A 184 22.73 18.67 13.67
CA ILE A 184 24.14 19.05 13.58
C ILE A 184 24.58 19.24 15.04
N PRO A 185 25.54 18.45 15.56
CA PRO A 185 26.07 18.72 16.89
C PRO A 185 26.75 20.09 16.81
N THR A 186 26.15 21.12 17.42
CA THR A 186 26.85 22.37 17.67
C THR A 186 28.00 22.07 18.62
N PRO A 187 29.27 22.24 18.23
CA PRO A 187 30.37 22.13 19.16
C PRO A 187 30.19 23.21 20.23
N SER A 188 30.02 22.80 21.49
CA SER A 188 30.06 23.73 22.62
C SER A 188 31.52 24.10 22.87
N PHE A 189 31.96 25.20 22.28
CA PHE A 189 33.20 25.85 22.73
C PHE A 189 32.90 26.59 24.03
N SER A 190 33.22 25.96 25.16
CA SER A 190 33.33 26.67 26.43
C SER A 190 34.66 27.41 26.47
N PHE A 191 34.64 28.71 26.15
CA PHE A 191 35.74 29.59 26.53
C PHE A 191 35.71 29.75 28.05
N ARG A 192 36.61 29.05 28.75
CA ARG A 192 37.02 29.45 30.10
C ARG A 192 37.98 30.63 29.93
N LEU A 193 37.49 31.84 30.19
CA LEU A 193 38.34 32.98 30.51
C LEU A 193 38.78 32.81 31.97
N GLY A 194 40.08 32.62 32.16
CA GLY A 194 40.80 32.70 33.43
C GLY A 194 41.98 33.64 33.24
#